data_AF-A0A8T5ZNA2-F1
#
_entry.id   AF-A0A8T5ZNA2-F1
#
_cell.length_a   1.000
_cell.length_b   1.000
_cell.length_c   1.000
_cell.angle_alpha   90.00
_cell.angle_beta   90.00
_cell.angle_gamma   90.00
#
_symmetry.space_group_name_H-M   'P 1'
#
loop_
_entity.id
_entity.type
_entity.pdbx_description
1 polymer ?
#
loop_
_entity_poly.entity_id
_entity_poly.type
_entity_poly.pdbx_seq_one_letter_code
_entity_poly.pdbx_strand_id
1 'polypeptide(L)'
;MAHPPRLNDDKPVIWTVSVTRLFELFRDISLEFDHLANITPIQLGFEKAVTYIRKKLANERCDAIIAAGSNGAYLKSRLSVPVILIKPSGYDVLQALAKAGKLTSSIGVVTYQ
;
A
#
# COMPACT_ATOMS: atom_id res chain seq x y z
N MET A 1 -1.40 -24.35 4.51
CA MET A 1 -0.61 -24.82 3.35
C MET A 1 0.72 -24.10 3.36
N ALA A 2 1.83 -24.83 3.33
CA ALA A 2 3.17 -24.25 3.31
C ALA A 2 3.46 -23.63 1.94
N HIS A 3 4.00 -22.41 1.91
CA HIS A 3 4.49 -21.79 0.67
C HIS A 3 5.73 -22.56 0.18
N PRO A 4 5.87 -22.85 -1.12
CA PRO A 4 7.06 -23.50 -1.64
C PRO A 4 8.31 -22.65 -1.32
N PRO A 5 9.47 -23.29 -1.08
CA PRO A 5 10.70 -22.57 -0.77
C PRO A 5 11.08 -21.66 -1.95
N ARG A 6 11.50 -20.42 -1.64
CA ARG A 6 11.93 -19.46 -2.65
C ARG A 6 13.17 -19.99 -3.37
N LEU A 7 13.14 -20.02 -4.70
CA LEU A 7 14.35 -20.05 -5.50
C LEU A 7 15.07 -18.71 -5.27
N ASN A 8 16.35 -18.76 -4.90
CA ASN A 8 17.12 -17.62 -4.38
C ASN A 8 17.25 -16.41 -5.33
N ASP A 9 16.82 -16.53 -6.59
CA ASP A 9 16.89 -15.47 -7.61
C ASP A 9 15.54 -14.82 -7.98
N ASP A 10 14.41 -15.24 -7.37
CA ASP A 10 13.10 -14.71 -7.76
C ASP A 10 12.73 -13.44 -7.00
N LYS A 11 12.56 -12.33 -7.73
CA LYS A 11 12.17 -11.03 -7.16
C LYS A 11 10.84 -11.15 -6.39
N PRO A 12 10.70 -10.54 -5.21
CA PRO A 12 9.43 -10.50 -4.50
C PRO A 12 8.33 -9.87 -5.38
N VAL A 13 7.14 -10.47 -5.37
CA VAL A 13 5.96 -9.98 -6.06
C VAL A 13 5.12 -9.14 -5.08
N ILE A 14 5.09 -7.83 -5.32
CA ILE A 14 4.45 -6.86 -4.43
C ILE A 14 3.26 -6.22 -5.14
N TRP A 15 2.11 -6.16 -4.47
CA TRP A 15 0.95 -5.42 -4.97
C TRP A 15 0.74 -4.14 -4.16
N THR A 16 0.69 -2.99 -4.82
CA THR A 16 0.35 -1.72 -4.17
C THR A 16 -1.14 -1.44 -4.36
N VAL A 17 -1.86 -1.08 -3.29
CA VAL A 17 -3.34 -0.93 -3.34
C VAL A 17 -3.78 0.45 -2.82
N SER A 18 -4.31 1.28 -3.72
CA SER A 18 -4.66 2.68 -3.43
C SER A 18 -5.55 3.27 -4.53
N VAL A 19 -6.37 4.30 -4.24
CA VAL A 19 -7.37 4.82 -5.21
C VAL A 19 -7.09 6.23 -5.76
N THR A 20 -6.42 7.10 -5.01
CA THR A 20 -6.26 8.54 -5.32
C THR A 20 -4.79 8.99 -5.30
N ARG A 21 -4.40 10.07 -4.62
CA ARG A 21 -3.03 10.61 -4.58
C ARG A 21 -1.97 9.61 -4.14
N LEU A 22 -2.34 8.67 -3.27
CA LEU A 22 -1.43 7.60 -2.85
C LEU A 22 -1.06 6.67 -4.02
N PHE A 23 -1.94 6.52 -5.02
CA PHE A 23 -1.66 5.72 -6.21
C PHE A 23 -0.59 6.37 -7.08
N GLU A 24 -0.67 7.68 -7.28
CA GLU A 24 0.36 8.45 -8.00
C GLU A 24 1.70 8.34 -7.27
N LEU A 25 1.71 8.57 -5.96
CA LEU A 25 2.92 8.44 -5.14
C LEU A 25 3.52 7.04 -5.21
N PHE A 26 2.70 5.99 -5.15
CA PHE A 26 3.17 4.62 -5.30
C PHE A 26 3.76 4.37 -6.68
N ARG A 27 3.12 4.85 -7.75
CA ARG A 27 3.63 4.65 -9.10
C ARG A 27 5.00 5.30 -9.27
N ASP A 28 5.17 6.52 -8.78
CA ASP A 28 6.42 7.27 -8.90
C ASP A 28 7.53 6.59 -8.10
N ILE A 29 7.25 6.18 -6.85
CA ILE A 29 8.23 5.49 -6.00
C ILE A 29 8.53 4.07 -6.52
N SER A 30 7.55 3.35 -7.07
CA SER A 30 7.74 1.94 -7.50
C SER A 30 8.83 1.82 -8.57
N LEU A 31 9.05 2.85 -9.39
CA LEU A 31 10.11 2.89 -10.39
C LEU A 31 11.50 2.78 -9.76
N GLU A 32 11.68 3.28 -8.54
CA GLU A 32 12.95 3.19 -7.81
C GLU A 32 13.25 1.76 -7.31
N PHE A 33 12.25 0.86 -7.32
CA PHE A 33 12.34 -0.49 -6.76
C PHE A 33 12.12 -1.61 -7.78
N ASP A 34 11.98 -1.29 -9.08
CA ASP A 34 11.72 -2.27 -10.15
C ASP A 34 12.82 -3.34 -10.29
N HIS A 35 14.05 -2.98 -9.96
CA HIS A 35 15.22 -3.85 -9.93
C HIS A 35 15.21 -4.78 -8.71
N LEU A 36 14.44 -4.48 -7.67
CA LEU A 36 14.36 -5.25 -6.43
C LEU A 36 13.08 -6.08 -6.30
N ALA A 37 11.99 -5.70 -6.97
CA ALA A 37 10.68 -6.35 -6.84
C ALA A 37 9.84 -6.26 -8.12
N ASN A 38 9.00 -7.26 -8.34
CA ASN A 38 7.95 -7.21 -9.35
C ASN A 38 6.72 -6.52 -8.74
N ILE A 39 6.52 -5.24 -9.06
CA ILE A 39 5.49 -4.40 -8.42
C ILE A 39 4.30 -4.22 -9.36
N THR A 40 3.10 -4.60 -8.90
CA THR A 40 1.84 -4.40 -9.66
C THR A 40 0.91 -3.42 -8.92
N PRO A 41 0.55 -2.28 -9.54
CA PRO A 41 -0.38 -1.34 -8.92
C PRO A 41 -1.84 -1.77 -9.12
N ILE A 42 -2.64 -1.68 -8.05
CA ILE A 42 -4.08 -1.99 -8.03
C ILE A 42 -4.84 -0.75 -7.58
N GLN A 43 -5.52 -0.11 -8.53
CA GLN A 43 -6.29 1.12 -8.27
C GLN A 43 -7.71 0.85 -7.74
N LEU A 44 -7.83 0.09 -6.65
CA LEU A 44 -9.11 -0.30 -6.06
C LEU A 44 -9.11 -0.05 -4.54
N GLY A 45 -10.31 0.02 -3.97
CA GLY A 45 -10.51 0.20 -2.54
C GLY A 45 -11.54 -0.76 -1.94
N PHE A 46 -11.39 -1.02 -0.65
CA PHE A 46 -12.32 -1.76 0.20
C PHE A 46 -12.75 -3.10 -0.41
N GLU A 47 -14.04 -3.39 -0.44
CA GLU A 47 -14.60 -4.65 -0.92
C GLU A 47 -14.21 -4.95 -2.37
N LYS A 48 -14.23 -3.94 -3.25
CA LYS A 48 -13.84 -4.10 -4.66
C LYS A 48 -12.39 -4.58 -4.77
N ALA A 49 -11.50 -4.05 -3.93
CA ALA A 49 -10.11 -4.50 -3.89
C ALA A 49 -9.99 -5.94 -3.37
N VAL A 50 -10.69 -6.31 -2.29
CA VAL A 50 -10.66 -7.68 -1.75
C VAL A 50 -11.12 -8.70 -2.77
N THR A 51 -12.26 -8.45 -3.42
CA THR A 51 -12.83 -9.35 -4.44
C THR A 51 -11.88 -9.54 -5.61
N TYR A 52 -11.30 -8.44 -6.12
CA TYR A 52 -10.31 -8.48 -7.18
C TYR A 52 -9.05 -9.26 -6.77
N ILE A 53 -8.48 -8.94 -5.60
CA ILE A 53 -7.26 -9.56 -5.09
C ILE A 53 -7.45 -11.07 -4.90
N ARG A 54 -8.58 -11.52 -4.33
CA ARG A 54 -8.88 -12.96 -4.19
C ARG A 54 -8.91 -13.68 -5.54
N LYS A 55 -9.53 -13.07 -6.55
CA LYS A 55 -9.55 -13.62 -7.90
C LYS A 55 -8.14 -13.69 -8.50
N LYS A 56 -7.32 -12.66 -8.29
CA LYS A 56 -5.94 -12.59 -8.77
C LYS A 56 -5.06 -13.65 -8.10
N LEU A 57 -5.17 -13.82 -6.77
CA LEU A 57 -4.44 -14.82 -5.98
C LEU A 57 -4.72 -16.27 -6.37
N ALA A 58 -5.85 -16.55 -7.03
CA ALA A 58 -6.15 -17.88 -7.53
C ALA A 58 -5.19 -18.31 -8.67
N ASN A 59 -4.59 -17.35 -9.37
CA ASN A 59 -3.77 -17.60 -10.55
C ASN A 59 -2.35 -17.03 -10.45
N GLU A 60 -2.12 -16.08 -9.54
CA GLU A 60 -0.87 -15.34 -9.43
C GLU A 60 -0.33 -15.35 -8.00
N ARG A 61 0.99 -15.43 -7.87
CA ARG A 61 1.70 -15.27 -6.60
C ARG A 61 1.65 -13.80 -6.15
N CYS A 62 1.53 -13.59 -4.85
CA CYS A 62 1.74 -12.31 -4.18
C CYS A 62 2.47 -12.55 -2.87
N ASP A 63 3.63 -11.95 -2.69
CA ASP A 63 4.40 -12.05 -1.45
C ASP A 63 3.92 -11.06 -0.38
N ALA A 64 3.55 -9.86 -0.79
CA ALA A 64 3.07 -8.82 0.10
C ALA A 64 2.20 -7.79 -0.62
N ILE A 65 1.30 -7.18 0.14
CA ILE A 65 0.51 -6.04 -0.27
C ILE A 65 0.98 -4.81 0.51
N ILE A 66 1.19 -3.69 -0.18
CA ILE A 66 1.44 -2.39 0.44
C ILE A 66 0.20 -1.52 0.28
N ALA A 67 -0.32 -1.03 1.40
CA ALA A 67 -1.48 -0.16 1.43
C ALA A 67 -1.38 0.82 2.61
N ALA A 68 -2.30 1.78 2.70
CA ALA A 68 -2.34 2.73 3.80
C ALA A 68 -3.77 3.01 4.28
N GLY A 69 -3.87 3.59 5.48
CA GLY A 69 -5.11 4.08 6.06
C GLY A 69 -6.23 3.05 6.15
N SER A 70 -7.47 3.52 6.05
CA SER A 70 -8.68 2.70 6.20
C SER A 70 -8.79 1.60 5.18
N ASN A 71 -8.36 1.87 3.94
CA ASN A 71 -8.30 0.85 2.90
C ASN A 71 -7.34 -0.28 3.29
N GLY A 72 -6.11 0.06 3.69
CA GLY A 72 -5.13 -0.94 4.10
C GLY A 72 -5.60 -1.78 5.28
N ALA A 73 -6.16 -1.16 6.33
CA ALA A 73 -6.69 -1.89 7.48
C ALA A 73 -7.85 -2.82 7.10
N TYR A 74 -8.71 -2.38 6.18
CA TYR A 74 -9.78 -3.19 5.62
C TYR A 74 -9.25 -4.42 4.88
N LEU A 75 -8.17 -4.27 4.11
CA LEU A 75 -7.49 -5.37 3.40
C LEU A 75 -6.82 -6.34 4.38
N LYS A 76 -6.07 -5.81 5.36
CA LYS A 76 -5.32 -6.59 6.34
C LYS A 76 -6.20 -7.56 7.15
N SER A 77 -7.44 -7.15 7.45
CA SER A 77 -8.40 -7.99 8.18
C SER A 77 -9.09 -9.06 7.32
N ARG A 78 -8.93 -9.03 5.99
CA ARG A 78 -9.73 -9.85 5.04
C ARG A 78 -8.93 -10.69 4.06
N LEU A 79 -7.62 -10.51 4.03
CA LEU A 79 -6.68 -11.20 3.15
C LEU A 79 -5.68 -11.98 3.98
N SER A 80 -5.31 -13.17 3.48
CA SER A 80 -4.28 -14.02 4.09
C SER A 80 -2.86 -13.63 3.70
N VAL A 81 -2.70 -12.91 2.58
CA VAL A 81 -1.42 -12.36 2.15
C VAL A 81 -0.96 -11.27 3.12
N PRO A 82 0.34 -11.19 3.46
CA PRO A 82 0.86 -10.12 4.31
C PRO A 82 0.48 -8.73 3.79
N VAL A 83 -0.23 -7.95 4.60
CA VAL A 83 -0.54 -6.54 4.30
C VAL A 83 0.32 -5.62 5.15
N ILE A 84 1.25 -4.94 4.49
CA ILE A 84 2.12 -3.92 5.05
C ILE A 84 1.37 -2.59 5.01
N LEU A 85 1.10 -2.05 6.21
CA LEU A 85 0.41 -0.77 6.36
C LEU A 85 1.42 0.36 6.49
N ILE A 86 1.35 1.31 5.57
CA ILE A 86 2.03 2.58 5.71
C ILE A 86 1.26 3.41 6.73
N LYS A 87 1.99 3.88 7.73
CA LYS A 87 1.50 4.79 8.76
C LYS A 87 2.22 6.13 8.60
N PRO A 88 1.51 7.27 8.58
CA PRO A 88 2.17 8.56 8.65
C PRO A 88 2.94 8.65 9.97
N SER A 89 4.19 9.09 9.89
CA SER A 89 5.02 9.37 11.06
C SER A 89 4.71 10.76 11.62
N GLY A 90 5.17 11.04 12.84
CA GLY A 90 5.10 12.39 13.41
C GLY A 90 5.85 13.42 12.55
N TYR A 91 6.92 13.00 11.87
CA TYR A 91 7.65 13.85 10.94
C TYR A 91 6.80 14.24 9.73
N ASP A 92 6.10 13.28 9.12
CA ASP A 92 5.21 13.53 7.98
C ASP A 92 4.12 14.55 8.36
N VAL A 93 3.57 14.43 9.57
CA VAL A 93 2.58 15.38 10.11
C VAL A 93 3.19 16.76 10.29
N LEU A 94 4.37 16.87 10.92
CA LEU A 94 5.05 18.15 11.11
C LEU A 94 5.38 18.83 9.78
N GLN A 95 5.83 18.07 8.78
CA GLN A 95 6.13 18.59 7.46
C GLN A 95 4.85 19.08 6.76
N ALA A 96 3.75 18.32 6.86
CA ALA A 96 2.46 18.72 6.34
C ALA A 96 1.92 19.99 7.01
N LEU A 97 2.08 20.11 8.33
CA LEU A 97 1.72 21.31 9.11
C LEU A 97 2.56 22.52 8.71
N ALA A 98 3.88 22.39 8.58
CA ALA A 98 4.74 23.48 8.14
C ALA A 98 4.36 24.00 6.74
N LYS A 99 3.90 23.11 5.86
CA LYS A 99 3.39 23.49 4.53
C LYS A 99 2.03 24.18 4.62
N ALA A 100 1.10 23.65 5.39
CA ALA A 100 -0.25 24.20 5.56
C ALA A 100 -0.26 25.52 6.33
N GLY A 101 0.69 25.71 7.25
CA GLY A 101 0.88 26.93 8.05
C GLY A 101 1.15 28.18 7.23
N LYS A 102 1.52 28.03 5.95
CA LYS A 102 1.64 29.14 5.00
C LYS A 102 0.29 29.73 4.59
N LEU A 103 -0.81 29.00 4.79
CA LEU A 103 -2.17 29.43 4.43
C LEU A 103 -2.96 29.93 5.63
N THR A 104 -2.84 29.27 6.79
CA THR A 104 -3.55 29.62 8.03
C THR A 104 -2.82 29.06 9.25
N SER A 105 -3.01 29.70 10.41
CA SER A 105 -2.45 29.26 11.69
C SER A 105 -3.30 28.19 12.40
N SER A 106 -4.60 28.11 12.10
CA SER A 106 -5.50 27.11 12.70
C SER A 106 -5.68 25.92 11.76
N ILE A 107 -5.14 24.76 12.14
CA ILE A 107 -5.08 23.57 11.28
C ILE A 107 -5.66 22.36 12.02
N GLY A 108 -6.65 21.71 11.41
CA GLY A 108 -7.16 20.42 11.85
C GLY A 108 -6.41 19.26 11.21
N VAL A 109 -6.03 18.25 12.00
CA VAL A 109 -5.41 17.01 11.50
C VAL A 109 -6.38 15.85 11.75
N VAL A 110 -6.77 15.15 10.68
CA VAL A 110 -7.65 13.99 10.74
C VAL A 110 -6.87 12.77 10.25
N THR A 111 -6.80 11.73 11.08
CA THR A 111 -6.10 10.47 10.75
C THR A 111 -7.02 9.27 10.97
N TYR A 112 -6.67 8.16 10.32
CA TYR A 112 -7.33 6.87 10.51
C TYR A 112 -6.49 6.01 11.48
N GLN A 113 -7.15 5.29 12.39
CA GLN A 113 -6.51 4.40 13.38
C GLN A 113 -6.30 2.98 12.87
#